data_AF-A0ABD0RMR9-F1
#
_entry.id   AF-A0ABD0RMR9-F1
#
_cell.length_a   1.000
_cell.length_b   1.000
_cell.length_c   1.000
_cell.angle_alpha   90.00
_cell.angle_beta   90.00
_cell.angle_gamma   90.00
#
_symmetry.space_group_name_H-M   'P 1'
#
loop_
_entity.id
_entity.type
_entity.pdbx_description
1 polymer ?
#
loop_
_entity_poly.entity_id
_entity_poly.type
_entity_poly.pdbx_seq_one_letter_code
_entity_poly.pdbx_strand_id
1 'polypeptide(L)'
;ESQHPSVPYHYYEPTGPDECAMYISHERGRRGSHHRFITEKRVFAKWARTFNIHFYQPDWSPPPLPRNSTATTAFPRSQKT
;
A
#
# COMPACT_ATOMS: atom_id res chain seq x y z
N GLU A 1 -19.97 18.32 -10.08
CA GLU A 1 -18.82 18.01 -9.19
C GLU A 1 -18.85 16.51 -8.93
N SER A 2 -17.77 15.79 -9.19
CA SER A 2 -17.70 14.35 -8.90
C SER A 2 -17.89 14.15 -7.39
N GLN A 3 -18.95 13.43 -6.99
CA GLN A 3 -19.15 13.03 -5.60
C GLN A 3 -18.01 12.08 -5.22
N HIS A 4 -16.96 12.61 -4.62
CA HIS A 4 -15.87 11.80 -4.09
C HIS A 4 -16.40 11.07 -2.85
N PRO A 5 -16.37 9.72 -2.83
CA PRO A 5 -16.78 8.97 -1.66
C PRO A 5 -15.85 9.33 -0.49
N SER A 6 -16.43 9.61 0.67
CA SER A 6 -15.66 9.76 1.90
C SER A 6 -15.04 8.41 2.25
N VAL A 7 -13.72 8.38 2.43
CA VAL A 7 -12.95 7.19 2.77
C VAL A 7 -12.12 7.47 4.02
N PRO A 8 -11.89 6.46 4.87
CA PRO A 8 -11.07 6.63 6.06
C PRO A 8 -9.61 6.93 5.66
N TYR A 9 -8.98 7.83 6.41
CA TYR A 9 -7.57 8.21 6.22
C TYR A 9 -6.61 7.03 6.35
N HIS A 10 -6.95 6.04 7.19
CA HIS A 10 -6.20 4.79 7.35
C HIS A 10 -7.10 3.58 7.09
N TYR A 11 -6.61 2.60 6.34
CA TYR A 11 -7.38 1.40 6.00
C TYR A 11 -7.69 0.50 7.21
N TYR A 12 -6.83 0.52 8.24
CA TYR A 12 -7.02 -0.23 9.48
C TYR A 12 -7.89 0.51 10.50
N GLU A 13 -8.36 1.71 10.19
CA GLU A 13 -9.18 2.55 11.06
C GLU A 13 -10.46 3.00 10.32
N PRO A 14 -11.45 2.11 10.10
CA PRO A 14 -12.61 2.40 9.27
C PRO A 14 -13.51 3.53 9.80
N THR A 15 -13.49 3.76 11.11
CA THR A 15 -14.20 4.87 11.78
C THR A 15 -13.29 6.09 12.01
N GLY A 16 -12.11 6.09 11.38
CA GLY A 16 -11.13 7.17 11.48
C GLY A 16 -11.55 8.43 10.75
N PRO A 17 -10.69 9.47 10.76
CA PRO A 17 -10.99 10.73 10.10
C PRO A 17 -11.05 10.57 8.57
N ASP A 18 -11.80 11.47 7.92
CA ASP A 18 -11.89 11.54 6.45
C ASP A 18 -10.52 11.83 5.83
N GLU A 19 -10.13 11.02 4.83
CA GLU A 19 -8.83 11.10 4.16
C GLU A 19 -8.58 12.50 3.56
N CYS A 20 -9.57 13.05 2.86
CA CYS A 20 -9.42 14.34 2.19
C CYS A 20 -9.27 15.48 3.20
N ALA A 21 -10.06 15.48 4.27
CA ALA A 21 -9.95 16.45 5.35
C ALA A 21 -8.57 16.41 6.02
N MET A 22 -8.05 15.21 6.29
CA MET A 22 -6.70 15.01 6.84
C MET A 22 -5.61 15.52 5.90
N TYR A 23 -5.68 15.18 4.61
CA TYR A 23 -4.71 15.69 3.63
C TYR A 23 -4.73 17.20 3.48
N ILE A 24 -5.92 17.82 3.41
CA ILE A 24 -6.05 19.27 3.24
C ILE A 24 -5.52 20.01 4.47
N SER A 25 -5.85 19.54 5.68
CA SER A 25 -5.39 20.18 6.92
C SER A 25 -3.86 20.14 7.04
N HIS A 26 -3.24 19.00 6.74
CA HIS A 26 -1.79 18.84 6.76
C HIS A 26 -1.11 19.64 5.64
N GLU A 27 -1.67 19.64 4.43
CA GLU A 27 -1.15 20.40 3.29
C GLU A 27 -1.18 21.91 3.53
N ARG A 28 -2.18 22.44 4.26
CA ARG A 28 -2.31 23.88 4.55
C ARG A 28 -1.54 24.32 5.80
N GLY A 29 -1.02 23.38 6.59
CA GLY A 29 -0.23 23.67 7.78
C GLY A 29 0.97 24.58 7.48
N ARG A 30 1.26 25.53 8.37
CA ARG A 30 2.39 26.49 8.20
C ARG A 30 3.51 26.30 9.22
N ARG A 31 3.28 25.53 10.29
CA ARG A 31 4.22 25.33 11.41
C ARG A 31 4.04 23.92 11.98
N GLY A 32 5.14 23.31 12.43
CA GLY A 32 5.18 21.94 12.96
C GLY A 32 5.61 20.90 11.92
N SER A 33 5.69 19.63 12.33
CA SER A 33 5.94 18.50 11.43
C SER A 33 4.64 18.10 10.75
N HIS A 34 4.34 18.67 9.59
CA HIS A 34 3.18 18.29 8.77
C HIS A 34 3.63 17.86 7.37
N HIS A 35 3.08 16.75 6.90
CA HIS A 35 3.32 16.24 5.56
C HIS A 35 2.67 17.12 4.49
N ARG A 36 3.23 17.08 3.29
CA ARG A 36 2.66 17.75 2.13
C ARG A 36 2.04 16.71 1.20
N PHE A 37 1.05 15.96 1.70
CA PHE A 37 0.48 14.81 1.01
C PHE A 37 0.01 15.12 -0.42
N ILE A 38 -0.60 16.27 -0.65
CA ILE A 38 -1.08 16.66 -1.99
C ILE A 38 0.12 16.97 -2.89
N THR A 39 1.11 17.67 -2.37
CA THR A 39 2.35 17.96 -3.12
C THR A 39 3.15 16.69 -3.41
N GLU A 40 3.31 15.80 -2.43
CA GLU A 40 3.99 14.51 -2.56
C GLU A 40 3.31 13.63 -3.62
N LYS A 41 1.97 13.52 -3.60
CA LYS A 41 1.22 12.79 -4.64
C LYS A 41 1.46 13.38 -6.04
N ARG A 42 1.60 14.71 -6.19
CA ARG A 42 1.95 15.33 -7.48
C ARG A 42 3.37 14.97 -7.94
N VAL A 43 4.33 14.93 -7.02
CA VAL A 43 5.72 14.50 -7.31
C VAL A 43 5.72 13.05 -7.79
N PHE A 44 5.05 12.16 -7.06
CA PHE A 44 4.94 10.74 -7.41
C PHE A 44 4.23 10.52 -8.74
N ALA A 45 3.15 11.26 -9.02
CA ALA A 45 2.47 11.21 -10.31
C ALA A 45 3.36 11.65 -11.48
N LYS A 46 4.24 12.65 -11.26
CA LYS A 46 5.22 13.07 -12.27
C LYS A 46 6.27 11.98 -12.52
N TRP A 47 6.79 11.38 -11.46
CA TRP A 47 7.79 10.31 -11.55
C TRP A 47 7.24 9.04 -12.19
N ALA A 48 5.98 8.69 -11.94
CA ALA A 48 5.35 7.53 -12.55
C ALA A 48 5.34 7.55 -14.08
N ARG A 49 5.32 8.76 -14.69
CA ARG A 49 5.41 8.92 -16.15
C ARG A 49 6.77 8.56 -16.72
N THR A 50 7.80 8.48 -15.89
CA THR A 50 9.20 8.28 -16.33
C THR A 50 9.79 6.97 -15.79
N PHE A 51 9.42 6.57 -14.58
CA PHE A 51 10.11 5.50 -13.84
C PHE A 51 9.30 4.20 -13.71
N ASN A 52 8.29 3.99 -14.56
CA ASN A 52 7.44 2.79 -14.54
C ASN A 52 6.87 2.47 -13.13
N ILE A 53 6.41 3.50 -12.43
CA ILE A 53 5.83 3.38 -11.09
C ILE A 53 4.33 3.16 -11.24
N HIS A 54 3.82 2.08 -10.66
CA HIS A 54 2.40 1.74 -10.65
C HIS A 54 1.81 1.97 -9.27
N PHE A 55 0.70 2.71 -9.20
CA PHE A 55 -0.09 2.87 -7.98
C PHE A 55 -1.31 1.95 -8.05
N TYR A 56 -1.54 1.20 -6.98
CA TYR A 56 -2.68 0.30 -6.84
C TYR A 56 -3.66 0.93 -5.85
N GLN A 57 -4.92 1.12 -6.25
CA GLN A 57 -6.00 1.61 -5.39
C GLN A 57 -7.35 1.16 -5.98
N PRO A 58 -8.19 0.36 -5.29
CA PRO A 58 -7.96 -0.34 -4.02
C PRO A 58 -7.26 -1.70 -4.18
N ASP A 59 -7.09 -2.19 -5.42
CA ASP A 59 -6.71 -3.57 -5.69
C ASP A 59 -5.21 -3.82 -5.50
N TRP A 60 -4.78 -3.87 -4.24
CA TRP A 60 -3.59 -4.60 -3.87
C TRP A 60 -3.95 -6.09 -3.73
N SER A 61 -3.76 -6.87 -4.80
CA SER A 61 -3.75 -8.34 -4.68
C SER A 61 -2.29 -8.79 -4.47
N PRO A 62 -1.85 -9.08 -3.23
CA PRO A 62 -0.54 -9.68 -3.05
C PRO A 62 -0.50 -11.00 -3.84
N PRO A 63 0.60 -11.31 -4.55
CA PRO A 63 0.73 -12.61 -5.20
C PRO A 63 0.57 -13.73 -4.15
N PRO A 64 -0.09 -14.84 -4.50
CA PRO A 64 -0.29 -15.94 -3.56
C PRO A 64 1.06 -16.43 -3.03
N LEU A 65 1.13 -16.69 -1.73
CA LEU A 65 2.34 -17.21 -1.10
C LEU A 65 2.82 -18.48 -1.82
N PRO A 66 4.14 -18.70 -1.95
CA PRO A 66 4.64 -19.93 -2.54
C PRO A 66 4.08 -21.12 -1.78
N ARG A 67 3.44 -22.04 -2.51
CA ARG A 67 2.92 -23.29 -1.97
C ARG A 67 4.09 -24.03 -1.33
N ASN A 68 4.05 -24.27 -0.01
CA ASN A 68 5.05 -25.06 0.70
C ASN A 68 5.09 -26.47 0.11
N SER A 69 5.90 -26.63 -0.92
CA SER A 69 6.20 -27.89 -1.56
C SER A 69 7.43 -28.42 -0.84
N THR A 70 7.27 -28.80 0.43
CA THR A 70 8.11 -29.86 0.99
C THR A 70 7.71 -31.15 0.30
N ALA A 71 8.08 -31.26 -0.98
CA ALA A 71 8.14 -32.53 -1.67
C ALA A 71 8.98 -33.43 -0.77
N THR A 72 8.34 -34.49 -0.30
CA THR A 72 8.91 -35.53 0.52
C THR A 72 10.11 -36.12 -0.21
N THR A 73 11.30 -35.58 0.02
CA THR A 73 12.55 -36.28 -0.30
C THR A 73 12.63 -37.44 0.68
N ALA A 74 12.01 -38.56 0.32
CA ALA A 74 12.19 -39.82 1.00
C ALA A 74 13.68 -40.17 0.92
N PHE A 75 14.39 -40.03 2.04
CA PHE A 75 15.74 -40.56 2.17
C PHE A 75 15.67 -42.10 2.06
N PRO A 76 16.43 -42.75 1.16
CA PRO A 76 16.48 -44.20 1.13
C PRO A 76 17.10 -44.70 2.44
N ARG A 77 16.36 -45.54 3.16
CA ARG A 77 16.80 -46.20 4.38
C ARG A 77 17.93 -47.16 4.04
N SER A 78 19.16 -46.83 4.41
CA SER A 78 20.27 -47.80 4.39
C SER A 78 19.92 -48.98 5.30
N GLN A 79 19.73 -50.15 4.71
CA GLN A 79 19.74 -51.42 5.43
C GLN A 79 21.17 -51.69 5.88
N LYS A 80 21.37 -51.92 7.18
CA LYS A 80 22.61 -52.45 7.72
C LYS A 80 22.32 -53.85 8.27
N THR A 81 23.08 -54.80 7.74
CA THR A 81 23.22 -56.21 8.13
C THR A 81 23.60 -56.38 9.59
#